data_AF-A0A957NIY3-F1
#
_entry.id   AF-A0A957NIY3-F1
#
_cell.length_a   1.000
_cell.length_b   1.000
_cell.length_c   1.000
_cell.angle_alpha   90.00
_cell.angle_beta   90.00
_cell.angle_gamma   90.00
#
_symmetry.space_group_name_H-M   'P 1'
#
loop_
_entity.id
_entity.type
_entity.pdbx_description
1 polymer ?
#
loop_
_entity_poly.entity_id
_entity_poly.type
_entity_poly.pdbx_seq_one_letter_code
_entity_poly.pdbx_strand_id
1 'polypeptide(L)'
;MPIVEIIPYDLQVADESRVMAPLGFWSSLPRYARTGTARLLMIADNLRPADVLAGFTGSAVPAQELPRRARWYRQQYVEHLGTTTQTTRLMKLYLLLDSALDATRMAQLLASYGVRARVLGGASVPLPFVSGTATWNRLETPDGMRWAVVESGLHQTGALLPNALHRLFTLDFPVWCALDIYTYPSGRATQLLRTKDAAAKYEKGDSTEHMAQAQGVRQAVATLQAEMGRVGAALHTVRLQVMVGAEDEKSLQQRLEIVRSTSPLDMLSGESDATVAAEMFSPTPPRRSDGSLTSSVGLTVLASSAMSYRRRGETAGVALGMDRNLAPVILNIFDDKQPSYNVVVLGQTGFGKTFAILLLMLRHLLLGKRLIVIDPQGNVDLSWLGESYHRAVIGTSEASINILDIVDEELANQIEMVIARLGLLEVINPRHPIQRSVMDEVLMALYRPLWGRDISPHQMPTLRAVQARLGQMAETHPLPDIRQTAALLAYNLNPYVSGSRAELFGRATT
;
A
#
# COMPACT_ATOMS: atom_id res chain seq x y z
N MET A 1 3.52 -15.04 23.67
CA MET A 1 4.61 -14.20 23.11
C MET A 1 4.05 -13.41 21.96
N PRO A 2 4.39 -12.12 21.82
CA PRO A 2 3.88 -11.31 20.74
C PRO A 2 4.55 -11.71 19.41
N ILE A 3 3.72 -12.06 18.43
CA ILE A 3 4.13 -12.24 17.03
C ILE A 3 3.35 -11.21 16.23
N VAL A 4 4.05 -10.44 15.39
CA VAL A 4 3.42 -9.50 14.46
C VAL A 4 3.91 -9.78 13.05
N GLU A 5 3.04 -9.53 12.08
CA GLU A 5 3.42 -9.53 10.67
C GLU A 5 3.93 -8.15 10.29
N ILE A 6 5.16 -8.09 9.78
CA ILE A 6 5.73 -6.86 9.23
C ILE A 6 5.17 -6.66 7.81
N ILE A 7 4.71 -5.44 7.53
CA ILE A 7 4.24 -5.05 6.20
C ILE A 7 5.46 -4.58 5.40
N PRO A 8 5.90 -5.34 4.38
CA PRO A 8 7.07 -4.95 3.61
C PRO A 8 6.82 -3.67 2.79
N TYR A 9 7.90 -3.01 2.40
CA TYR A 9 7.89 -1.82 1.55
C TYR A 9 8.65 -2.07 0.24
N ASP A 10 8.36 -1.28 -0.79
CA ASP A 10 9.07 -1.39 -2.07
C ASP A 10 10.34 -0.56 -2.01
N LEU A 11 11.51 -1.20 -2.16
CA LEU A 11 12.80 -0.51 -2.11
C LEU A 11 12.94 0.56 -3.20
N GLN A 12 12.30 0.40 -4.36
CA GLN A 12 12.45 1.31 -5.50
C GLN A 12 11.71 2.64 -5.30
N VAL A 13 10.70 2.64 -4.42
CA VAL A 13 9.79 3.78 -4.23
C VAL A 13 9.86 4.31 -2.80
N ALA A 14 10.50 3.59 -1.88
CA ALA A 14 10.69 4.03 -0.51
C ALA A 14 11.77 5.11 -0.43
N ASP A 15 11.54 6.08 0.45
CA ASP A 15 12.56 7.05 0.88
C ASP A 15 13.77 6.30 1.50
N GLU A 16 14.99 6.78 1.23
CA GLU A 16 16.23 6.17 1.76
C GLU A 16 16.23 6.07 3.28
N SER A 17 15.64 7.05 3.98
CA SER A 17 15.50 7.06 5.44
C SER A 17 14.70 5.85 5.95
N ARG A 18 13.81 5.29 5.13
CA ARG A 18 12.99 4.12 5.49
C ARG A 18 13.83 2.87 5.72
N VAL A 19 14.95 2.72 5.01
CA VAL A 19 15.89 1.60 5.19
C VAL A 19 16.52 1.67 6.58
N MET A 20 16.79 2.88 7.09
CA MET A 20 17.47 3.11 8.36
C MET A 20 16.52 3.32 9.54
N ALA A 21 15.21 3.48 9.29
CA ALA A 21 14.19 3.71 10.31
C ALA A 21 14.23 2.71 11.50
N PRO A 22 14.43 1.38 11.29
CA PRO A 22 14.45 0.44 12.41
C PRO A 22 15.75 0.43 13.23
N LEU A 23 16.74 1.26 12.92
CA LEU A 23 18.04 1.25 13.63
C LEU A 23 17.88 1.41 15.15
N GLY A 24 17.04 2.37 15.57
CA GLY A 24 16.78 2.63 16.99
C GLY A 24 16.03 1.49 17.68
N PHE A 25 15.21 0.74 16.93
CA PHE A 25 14.52 -0.44 17.45
C PHE A 25 15.53 -1.54 17.77
N TRP A 26 16.41 -1.86 16.81
CA TRP A 26 17.41 -2.90 16.97
C TRP A 26 18.40 -2.61 18.09
N SER A 27 18.88 -1.37 18.19
CA SER A 27 19.82 -1.00 19.27
C SER A 27 19.17 -1.01 20.65
N SER A 28 17.86 -0.75 20.71
CA SER A 28 17.08 -0.79 21.95
C SER A 28 16.48 -2.17 22.26
N LEU A 29 16.80 -3.20 21.48
CA LEU A 29 16.23 -4.54 21.63
C LEU A 29 16.31 -5.09 23.07
N PRO A 30 17.41 -4.93 23.83
CA PRO A 30 17.49 -5.40 25.23
C PRO A 30 16.53 -4.69 26.19
N ARG A 31 15.97 -3.54 25.81
CA ARG A 31 14.94 -2.83 26.60
C ARG A 31 13.55 -3.42 26.38
N TYR A 32 13.32 -4.03 25.22
CA TYR A 32 12.02 -4.53 24.80
C TYR A 32 11.90 -6.06 24.92
N ALA A 33 13.00 -6.79 24.73
CA ALA A 33 13.09 -8.24 24.87
C ALA A 33 13.78 -8.62 26.17
N ARG A 34 13.17 -9.55 26.94
CA ARG A 34 13.70 -10.08 28.20
C ARG A 34 15.11 -10.66 28.06
N THR A 35 15.38 -11.27 26.92
CA THR A 35 16.63 -11.95 26.58
C THR A 35 17.51 -11.17 25.61
N GLY A 36 17.05 -9.99 25.15
CA GLY A 36 17.71 -9.27 24.06
C GLY A 36 17.70 -10.02 22.72
N THR A 37 16.80 -10.98 22.54
CA THR A 37 16.67 -11.77 21.31
C THR A 37 15.44 -11.41 20.51
N ALA A 38 15.58 -11.48 19.20
CA ALA A 38 14.49 -11.40 18.24
C ALA A 38 14.71 -12.41 17.12
N ARG A 39 13.62 -12.81 16.47
CA ARG A 39 13.66 -13.56 15.23
C ARG A 39 12.83 -12.86 14.17
N LEU A 40 13.44 -12.65 13.01
CA LEU A 40 12.73 -12.28 11.81
C LEU A 40 12.53 -13.53 10.96
N LEU A 41 11.29 -14.00 10.90
CA LEU A 41 10.91 -15.16 10.11
C LEU A 41 10.40 -14.70 8.74
N MET A 42 10.96 -15.28 7.69
CA MET A 42 10.70 -14.95 6.29
C MET A 42 10.15 -16.20 5.62
N ILE A 43 8.86 -16.17 5.30
CA ILE A 43 8.11 -17.32 4.82
C ILE A 43 7.75 -17.12 3.35
N ALA A 44 8.20 -18.04 2.50
CA ALA A 44 7.68 -18.16 1.15
C ALA A 44 6.21 -18.55 1.20
N ASP A 45 5.38 -17.70 0.62
CA ASP A 45 3.97 -17.95 0.38
C ASP A 45 3.69 -17.82 -1.11
N ASN A 46 2.52 -18.27 -1.54
CA ASN A 46 2.08 -18.15 -2.91
C ASN A 46 0.75 -17.41 -2.94
N LEU A 47 0.72 -16.32 -3.70
CA LEU A 47 -0.53 -15.77 -4.17
C LEU A 47 -1.02 -16.64 -5.33
N ARG A 48 -1.99 -17.49 -5.07
CA ARG A 48 -2.56 -18.36 -6.11
C ARG A 48 -3.70 -17.63 -6.83
N PRO A 49 -4.00 -17.98 -8.09
CA PRO A 49 -5.16 -17.47 -8.81
C PRO A 49 -6.47 -17.60 -8.02
N ALA A 50 -6.63 -18.72 -7.29
CA ALA A 50 -7.78 -18.96 -6.43
C ALA A 50 -7.90 -17.94 -5.28
N ASP A 51 -6.78 -17.49 -4.70
CA ASP A 51 -6.78 -16.51 -3.61
C ASP A 51 -7.21 -15.12 -4.13
N VAL A 52 -6.77 -14.74 -5.33
CA VAL A 52 -7.20 -13.49 -6.00
C VAL A 52 -8.68 -13.55 -6.36
N LEU A 53 -9.14 -14.68 -6.92
CA LEU A 53 -10.54 -14.87 -7.27
C LEU A 53 -11.44 -14.85 -6.04
N ALA A 54 -11.02 -15.50 -4.95
CA ALA A 54 -11.73 -15.48 -3.68
C ALA A 54 -11.80 -14.06 -3.09
N GLY A 55 -10.69 -13.31 -3.13
CA GLY A 55 -10.63 -11.93 -2.66
C GLY A 55 -11.54 -10.98 -3.46
N PHE A 56 -11.54 -11.09 -4.79
CA PHE A 56 -12.50 -10.38 -5.63
C PHE A 56 -13.94 -10.77 -5.31
N THR A 57 -14.23 -12.08 -5.24
CA THR A 57 -15.58 -12.58 -4.99
C THR A 57 -16.12 -12.13 -3.64
N GLY A 58 -15.28 -12.10 -2.60
CA GLY A 58 -15.65 -11.61 -1.27
C GLY A 58 -15.89 -10.10 -1.20
N SER A 59 -15.34 -9.33 -2.16
CA SER A 59 -15.51 -7.87 -2.23
C SER A 59 -16.58 -7.44 -3.23
N ALA A 60 -16.91 -8.29 -4.20
CA ALA A 60 -17.83 -8.00 -5.29
C ALA A 60 -19.29 -8.19 -4.87
N VAL A 61 -20.17 -7.44 -5.52
CA VAL A 61 -21.62 -7.64 -5.40
C VAL A 61 -21.97 -9.07 -5.87
N PRO A 62 -22.83 -9.79 -5.14
CA PRO A 62 -23.31 -11.11 -5.56
C PRO A 62 -23.83 -11.07 -6.99
N ALA A 63 -23.46 -12.06 -7.80
CA ALA A 63 -23.79 -12.05 -9.22
C ALA A 63 -25.30 -11.88 -9.46
N GLN A 64 -26.14 -12.47 -8.62
CA GLN A 64 -27.60 -12.44 -8.75
C GLN A 64 -28.21 -11.04 -8.58
N GLU A 65 -27.53 -10.14 -7.86
CA GLU A 65 -27.96 -8.76 -7.62
C GLU A 65 -27.54 -7.82 -8.76
N LEU A 66 -26.66 -8.26 -9.66
CA LEU A 66 -26.21 -7.45 -10.78
C LEU A 66 -27.21 -7.49 -11.96
N PRO A 67 -27.38 -6.36 -12.66
CA PRO A 67 -28.09 -6.32 -13.94
C PRO A 67 -27.54 -7.34 -14.94
N ARG A 68 -28.37 -7.85 -15.86
CA ARG A 68 -28.00 -8.94 -16.78
C ARG A 68 -26.70 -8.67 -17.56
N ARG A 69 -26.50 -7.45 -18.05
CA ARG A 69 -25.29 -7.07 -18.81
C ARG A 69 -24.06 -6.94 -17.90
N ALA A 70 -24.22 -6.40 -16.70
CA ALA A 70 -23.15 -6.35 -15.69
C ALA A 70 -22.74 -7.76 -15.21
N ARG A 71 -23.70 -8.70 -15.11
CA ARG A 71 -23.41 -10.12 -14.83
C ARG A 71 -22.53 -10.75 -15.89
N TRP A 72 -22.85 -10.52 -17.17
CA TRP A 72 -22.03 -11.00 -18.27
C TRP A 72 -20.59 -10.44 -18.19
N TYR A 73 -20.46 -9.13 -17.94
CA TYR A 73 -19.14 -8.53 -17.75
C TYR A 73 -18.39 -9.10 -16.53
N ARG A 74 -19.08 -9.36 -15.41
CA ARG A 74 -18.48 -10.02 -14.24
C ARG A 74 -17.94 -11.40 -14.59
N GLN A 75 -18.67 -12.18 -15.38
CA GLN A 75 -18.21 -13.50 -15.83
C GLN A 75 -16.93 -13.39 -16.67
N GLN A 76 -16.91 -12.48 -17.65
CA GLN A 76 -15.73 -12.22 -18.47
C GLN A 76 -14.53 -11.76 -17.63
N TYR A 77 -14.77 -10.92 -16.61
CA TYR A 77 -13.73 -10.45 -15.72
C TYR A 77 -13.19 -11.57 -14.80
N VAL A 78 -14.05 -12.45 -14.29
CA VAL A 78 -13.64 -13.63 -13.51
C VAL A 78 -12.80 -14.58 -14.37
N GLU A 79 -13.22 -14.85 -15.61
CA GLU A 79 -12.46 -15.65 -16.56
C GLU A 79 -11.10 -15.03 -16.89
N HIS A 80 -11.07 -13.71 -17.08
CA HIS A 80 -9.84 -12.95 -17.25
C HIS A 80 -8.91 -13.10 -16.04
N LEU A 81 -9.41 -12.97 -14.81
CA LEU A 81 -8.59 -13.20 -13.61
C LEU A 81 -8.05 -14.63 -13.57
N GLY A 82 -8.88 -15.63 -13.87
CA GLY A 82 -8.45 -17.04 -13.86
C GLY A 82 -7.38 -17.39 -14.91
N THR A 83 -7.38 -16.70 -16.06
CA THR A 83 -6.44 -16.94 -17.15
C THR A 83 -5.17 -16.09 -17.08
N THR A 84 -5.27 -14.88 -16.52
CA THR A 84 -4.14 -13.93 -16.48
C THR A 84 -3.35 -13.97 -15.18
N THR A 85 -3.98 -14.34 -14.07
CA THR A 85 -3.26 -14.44 -12.80
C THR A 85 -2.45 -15.73 -12.77
N GLN A 86 -1.17 -15.60 -12.43
CA GLN A 86 -0.27 -16.74 -12.22
C GLN A 86 0.05 -16.85 -10.74
N THR A 87 0.38 -18.06 -10.30
CA THR A 87 0.89 -18.29 -8.96
C THR A 87 2.14 -17.45 -8.76
N THR A 88 2.03 -16.41 -7.94
CA THR A 88 3.10 -15.47 -7.70
C THR A 88 3.62 -15.70 -6.29
N ARG A 89 4.91 -15.93 -6.15
CA ARG A 89 5.53 -16.00 -4.83
C ARG A 89 5.43 -14.66 -4.13
N LEU A 90 5.11 -14.73 -2.84
CA LEU A 90 5.14 -13.63 -1.90
C LEU A 90 6.06 -14.02 -0.75
N MET A 91 6.67 -13.03 -0.11
CA MET A 91 7.37 -13.24 1.15
C MET A 91 6.55 -12.61 2.26
N LYS A 92 6.17 -13.40 3.25
CA LYS A 92 5.58 -12.90 4.49
C LYS A 92 6.65 -12.77 5.55
N LEU A 93 6.65 -11.66 6.26
CA LEU A 93 7.63 -11.37 7.30
C LEU A 93 6.95 -11.34 8.66
N TYR A 94 7.51 -12.07 9.61
CA TYR A 94 7.03 -12.11 10.99
C TYR A 94 8.15 -11.76 11.94
N LEU A 95 7.88 -10.88 12.89
CA LEU A 95 8.79 -10.58 13.99
C LEU A 95 8.31 -11.28 15.25
N LEU A 96 9.20 -12.07 15.83
CA LEU A 96 9.02 -12.75 17.10
C LEU A 96 9.96 -12.12 18.13
N LEU A 97 9.40 -11.79 19.30
CA LEU A 97 10.11 -11.13 20.38
C LEU A 97 9.76 -11.78 21.72
N ASP A 98 10.77 -12.14 22.52
CA ASP A 98 10.55 -12.55 23.92
C ASP A 98 10.30 -11.30 24.78
N SER A 99 9.11 -10.72 24.64
CA SER A 99 8.73 -9.47 25.31
C SER A 99 7.54 -9.64 26.25
N ALA A 100 7.48 -8.76 27.25
CA ALA A 100 6.29 -8.57 28.07
C ALA A 100 5.19 -7.75 27.35
N LEU A 101 5.50 -7.13 26.21
CA LEU A 101 4.53 -6.43 25.39
C LEU A 101 3.55 -7.41 24.73
N ASP A 102 2.29 -7.01 24.61
CA ASP A 102 1.35 -7.70 23.71
C ASP A 102 1.64 -7.33 22.24
N ALA A 103 1.02 -8.06 21.30
CA ALA A 103 1.24 -7.87 19.87
C ALA A 103 0.81 -6.47 19.39
N THR A 104 -0.23 -5.87 20.00
CA THR A 104 -0.74 -4.55 19.63
C THR A 104 0.26 -3.46 20.00
N ARG A 105 0.78 -3.49 21.22
CA ARG A 105 1.83 -2.57 21.70
C ARG A 105 3.12 -2.78 20.93
N MET A 106 3.45 -4.01 20.55
CA MET A 106 4.61 -4.29 19.70
C MET A 106 4.46 -3.65 18.31
N ALA A 107 3.27 -3.75 17.70
CA ALA A 107 3.00 -3.09 16.41
C ALA A 107 3.06 -1.55 16.51
N GLN A 108 2.55 -0.96 17.60
CA GLN A 108 2.67 0.48 17.87
C GLN A 108 4.12 0.91 18.07
N LEU A 109 4.91 0.12 18.82
CA LEU A 109 6.34 0.37 19.02
C LEU A 109 7.08 0.37 17.68
N LEU A 110 6.87 -0.66 16.85
CA LEU A 110 7.46 -0.72 15.51
C LEU A 110 7.08 0.49 14.64
N ALA A 111 5.81 0.92 14.71
CA ALA A 111 5.34 2.09 13.97
C ALA A 111 6.09 3.37 14.38
N SER A 112 6.43 3.53 15.67
CA SER A 112 7.24 4.66 16.15
C SER A 112 8.67 4.67 15.59
N TYR A 113 9.18 3.51 15.14
CA TYR A 113 10.45 3.35 14.42
C TYR A 113 10.26 3.24 12.89
N GLY A 114 9.12 3.67 12.35
CA GLY A 114 8.86 3.66 10.91
C GLY A 114 8.62 2.26 10.30
N VAL A 115 8.50 1.22 11.12
CA VAL A 115 8.18 -0.15 10.67
C VAL A 115 6.69 -0.39 10.80
N ARG A 116 6.03 -0.62 9.67
CA ARG A 116 4.60 -0.98 9.66
C ARG A 116 4.44 -2.45 10.02
N ALA A 117 3.57 -2.75 10.98
CA ALA A 117 3.24 -4.12 11.37
C ALA A 117 1.75 -4.27 11.69
N ARG A 118 1.23 -5.49 11.61
CA ARG A 118 -0.14 -5.85 12.00
C ARG A 118 -0.15 -7.04 12.94
N VAL A 119 -1.16 -7.07 13.82
CA VAL A 119 -1.41 -8.19 14.73
C VAL A 119 -2.00 -9.36 13.94
N LEU A 120 -1.57 -10.58 14.27
CA LEU A 120 -2.19 -11.80 13.76
C LEU A 120 -3.54 -11.98 14.47
N GLY A 121 -4.65 -11.63 13.82
CA GLY A 121 -6.00 -11.73 14.37
C GLY A 121 -6.50 -13.17 14.51
N GLY A 122 -5.76 -14.03 15.21
CA GLY A 122 -6.04 -15.47 15.38
C GLY A 122 -5.41 -16.38 14.32
N ALA A 123 -4.87 -15.83 13.23
CA ALA A 123 -4.13 -16.60 12.23
C ALA A 123 -2.77 -17.07 12.80
N SER A 124 -2.42 -18.34 12.63
CA SER A 124 -1.09 -18.84 12.98
C SER A 124 -0.06 -18.45 11.92
N VAL A 125 1.20 -18.39 12.33
CA VAL A 125 2.33 -18.31 11.39
C VAL A 125 2.27 -19.54 10.46
N PRO A 126 2.34 -19.37 9.13
CA PRO A 126 2.36 -20.50 8.21
C PRO A 126 3.56 -21.39 8.50
N LEU A 127 3.36 -22.70 8.46
CA LEU A 127 4.41 -23.69 8.63
C LEU A 127 4.67 -24.41 7.31
N PRO A 128 5.92 -24.81 7.03
CA PRO A 128 6.27 -25.56 5.82
C PRO A 128 5.59 -26.93 5.76
N PHE A 129 5.37 -27.54 6.93
CA PHE A 129 4.69 -28.82 7.13
C PHE A 129 4.26 -28.94 8.61
N VAL A 130 3.35 -29.88 8.89
CA VAL A 130 2.81 -30.10 10.25
C VAL A 130 3.68 -31.06 11.08
N SER A 131 4.24 -32.09 10.44
CA SER A 131 5.05 -33.12 11.08
C SER A 131 6.07 -33.68 10.10
N GLY A 132 7.19 -34.19 10.61
CA GLY A 132 8.20 -34.91 9.82
C GLY A 132 9.08 -35.77 10.71
N THR A 133 9.75 -36.76 10.12
CA THR A 133 10.74 -37.60 10.78
C THR A 133 12.14 -37.04 10.54
N ALA A 134 12.85 -36.77 11.62
CA ALA A 134 14.22 -36.28 11.60
C ALA A 134 15.21 -37.44 11.45
N THR A 135 16.11 -37.34 10.47
CA THR A 135 17.21 -38.26 10.20
C THR A 135 18.50 -37.46 10.03
N TRP A 136 19.23 -37.28 11.12
CA TRP A 136 20.49 -36.50 11.18
C TRP A 136 20.31 -35.05 10.69
N ASN A 137 20.59 -34.78 9.42
CA ASN A 137 20.51 -33.49 8.73
C ASN A 137 19.32 -33.39 7.76
N ARG A 138 18.44 -34.39 7.77
CA ARG A 138 17.25 -34.47 6.91
C ARG A 138 15.98 -34.48 7.75
N LEU A 139 14.94 -33.90 7.18
CA LEU A 139 13.57 -34.06 7.62
C LEU A 139 12.75 -34.61 6.47
N GLU A 140 12.13 -35.75 6.69
CA GLU A 140 11.20 -36.35 5.73
C GLU A 140 9.77 -36.13 6.22
N THR A 141 8.94 -35.56 5.36
CA THR A 141 7.53 -35.31 5.67
C THR A 141 6.64 -36.44 5.13
N PRO A 142 5.41 -36.62 5.66
CA PRO A 142 4.53 -37.72 5.25
C PRO A 142 4.15 -37.75 3.76
N ASP A 143 4.25 -36.60 3.08
CA ASP A 143 4.06 -36.43 1.64
C ASP A 143 5.30 -36.83 0.80
N GLY A 144 6.35 -37.33 1.44
CA GLY A 144 7.58 -37.79 0.79
C GLY A 144 8.60 -36.68 0.50
N MET A 145 8.32 -35.44 0.87
CA MET A 145 9.27 -34.33 0.68
C MET A 145 10.43 -34.43 1.67
N ARG A 146 11.65 -34.19 1.18
CA ARG A 146 12.87 -34.09 1.98
C ARG A 146 13.24 -32.64 2.19
N TRP A 147 13.60 -32.29 3.42
CA TRP A 147 13.96 -30.95 3.82
C TRP A 147 15.34 -30.93 4.47
N ALA A 148 16.04 -29.83 4.29
CA ALA A 148 17.34 -29.57 4.91
C ALA A 148 17.48 -28.09 5.25
N VAL A 149 18.32 -27.81 6.23
CA VAL A 149 18.65 -26.46 6.70
C VAL A 149 20.13 -26.19 6.47
N VAL A 150 20.44 -24.99 5.99
CA VAL A 150 21.79 -24.43 5.98
C VAL A 150 21.84 -23.17 6.81
N GLU A 151 22.93 -22.99 7.56
CA GLU A 151 23.16 -21.87 8.46
C GLU A 151 24.28 -20.97 7.96
N SER A 152 24.16 -19.66 8.20
CA SER A 152 25.24 -18.71 7.97
C SER A 152 26.42 -18.99 8.90
N GLY A 153 27.64 -18.89 8.38
CA GLY A 153 28.88 -18.97 9.14
C GLY A 153 29.01 -17.87 10.20
N LEU A 154 29.91 -18.11 11.16
CA LEU A 154 30.18 -17.18 12.27
C LEU A 154 31.01 -15.96 11.87
N HIS A 155 31.61 -16.00 10.68
CA HIS A 155 32.42 -14.94 10.11
C HIS A 155 31.82 -14.59 8.76
N GLN A 156 31.57 -13.30 8.56
CA GLN A 156 30.93 -12.79 7.36
C GLN A 156 31.86 -11.74 6.77
N THR A 157 32.07 -11.83 5.47
CA THR A 157 32.91 -10.90 4.73
C THR A 157 32.08 -10.10 3.73
N GLY A 158 32.53 -8.88 3.42
CA GLY A 158 31.87 -8.02 2.43
C GLY A 158 30.82 -7.06 3.00
N ALA A 159 30.37 -6.16 2.13
CA ALA A 159 29.40 -5.13 2.47
C ALA A 159 27.97 -5.64 2.23
N LEU A 160 27.10 -5.41 3.21
CA LEU A 160 25.67 -5.68 3.08
C LEU A 160 25.00 -4.55 2.28
N LEU A 161 24.13 -4.93 1.36
CA LEU A 161 23.29 -4.01 0.58
C LEU A 161 21.82 -4.10 1.03
N PRO A 162 21.02 -3.03 0.90
CA PRO A 162 19.59 -3.04 1.26
C PRO A 162 18.72 -4.01 0.44
N ASN A 163 19.26 -4.64 -0.60
CA ASN A 163 18.58 -5.66 -1.42
C ASN A 163 19.32 -7.02 -1.38
N ALA A 164 20.25 -7.22 -0.45
CA ALA A 164 21.09 -8.40 -0.35
C ALA A 164 20.31 -9.73 -0.33
N LEU A 165 19.19 -9.81 0.39
CA LEU A 165 18.34 -11.00 0.49
C LEU A 165 17.38 -11.18 -0.69
N HIS A 166 17.24 -10.19 -1.59
CA HIS A 166 16.25 -10.27 -2.68
C HIS A 166 16.55 -11.44 -3.62
N ARG A 167 17.82 -11.72 -3.88
CA ARG A 167 18.24 -12.84 -4.75
C ARG A 167 17.77 -14.19 -4.21
N LEU A 168 17.89 -14.38 -2.90
CA LEU A 168 17.41 -15.57 -2.21
C LEU A 168 15.89 -15.73 -2.35
N PHE A 169 15.14 -14.63 -2.27
CA PHE A 169 13.67 -14.67 -2.38
C PHE A 169 13.16 -14.74 -3.82
N THR A 170 14.01 -14.51 -4.82
CA THR A 170 13.68 -14.67 -6.25
C THR A 170 13.94 -16.07 -6.79
N LEU A 171 14.43 -17.00 -5.96
CA LEU A 171 14.63 -18.38 -6.37
C LEU A 171 13.34 -19.03 -6.88
N ASP A 172 13.48 -20.07 -7.69
CA ASP A 172 12.42 -20.81 -8.39
C ASP A 172 11.88 -22.01 -7.59
N PHE A 173 12.35 -22.22 -6.35
CA PHE A 173 11.73 -23.07 -5.32
C PHE A 173 11.43 -22.31 -4.00
N PRO A 174 10.47 -22.76 -3.19
CA PRO A 174 10.15 -22.11 -1.91
C PRO A 174 11.34 -22.11 -0.95
N VAL A 175 11.62 -20.96 -0.36
CA VAL A 175 12.64 -20.79 0.68
C VAL A 175 12.01 -20.29 1.97
N TRP A 176 12.42 -20.89 3.08
CA TRP A 176 11.97 -20.51 4.40
C TRP A 176 13.19 -20.05 5.20
N CYS A 177 13.19 -18.82 5.67
CA CYS A 177 14.37 -18.27 6.34
C CYS A 177 14.03 -17.79 7.75
N ALA A 178 14.94 -18.00 8.69
CA ALA A 178 14.89 -17.41 10.01
C ALA A 178 16.19 -16.62 10.24
N LEU A 179 16.04 -15.34 10.55
CA LEU A 179 17.15 -14.48 10.97
C LEU A 179 17.06 -14.30 12.48
N ASP A 180 17.91 -15.03 13.19
CA ASP A 180 18.07 -14.93 14.63
C ASP A 180 19.00 -13.78 14.98
N ILE A 181 18.55 -12.96 15.92
CA ILE A 181 19.21 -11.72 16.33
C ILE A 181 19.38 -11.76 17.85
N TYR A 182 20.59 -11.51 18.30
CA TYR A 182 20.89 -11.28 19.71
C TYR A 182 21.64 -9.97 19.86
N THR A 183 21.13 -9.08 20.73
CA THR A 183 21.76 -7.78 21.01
C THR A 183 22.46 -7.82 22.36
N TYR A 184 23.76 -7.49 22.37
CA TYR A 184 24.55 -7.47 23.59
C TYR A 184 24.23 -6.22 24.43
N PRO A 185 24.08 -6.38 25.76
CA PRO A 185 24.15 -5.24 26.68
C PRO A 185 25.51 -4.53 26.55
N SER A 186 25.55 -3.21 26.66
CA SER A 186 26.73 -2.38 26.36
C SER A 186 28.01 -2.85 27.08
N GLY A 187 27.92 -3.16 28.38
CA GLY A 187 29.08 -3.65 29.14
C GLY A 187 29.63 -4.99 28.62
N ARG A 188 28.75 -5.93 28.27
CA ARG A 188 29.12 -7.25 27.72
C ARG A 188 29.69 -7.12 26.31
N ALA A 189 29.17 -6.19 25.51
CA ALA A 189 29.66 -5.91 24.17
C ALA A 189 31.11 -5.41 24.18
N THR A 190 31.43 -4.42 25.03
CA THR A 190 32.79 -3.90 25.17
C THR A 190 33.75 -4.98 25.66
N GLN A 191 33.33 -5.78 26.63
CA GLN A 191 34.14 -6.90 27.13
C GLN A 191 34.41 -7.93 26.02
N LEU A 192 33.38 -8.33 25.27
CA LEU A 192 33.52 -9.29 24.17
C LEU A 192 34.52 -8.82 23.10
N LEU A 193 34.41 -7.56 22.66
CA LEU A 193 35.31 -7.01 21.66
C LEU A 193 36.75 -6.92 22.16
N ARG A 194 36.96 -6.57 23.44
CA ARG A 194 38.30 -6.60 24.06
C ARG A 194 38.87 -8.01 24.11
N THR A 195 38.05 -9.00 24.50
CA THR A 195 38.47 -10.40 24.51
C THR A 195 38.82 -10.91 23.11
N LYS A 196 38.05 -10.53 22.08
CA LYS A 196 38.36 -10.89 20.69
C LYS A 196 39.62 -10.22 20.14
N ASP A 197 39.84 -8.94 20.42
CA ASP A 197 41.09 -8.26 20.03
C ASP A 197 42.31 -8.87 20.74
N ALA A 198 42.18 -9.18 22.03
CA ALA A 198 43.24 -9.85 22.78
C ALA A 198 43.52 -11.26 22.23
N ALA A 199 42.48 -12.07 21.97
CA ALA A 199 42.63 -13.40 21.40
C ALA A 199 43.36 -13.35 20.05
N ALA A 200 42.94 -12.47 19.14
CA ALA A 200 43.59 -12.30 17.84
C ALA A 200 45.04 -11.75 17.95
N LYS A 201 45.36 -10.97 18.99
CA LYS A 201 46.71 -10.48 19.25
C LYS A 201 47.67 -11.57 19.75
N TYR A 202 47.16 -12.53 20.52
CA TYR A 202 47.96 -13.58 21.16
C TYR A 202 47.86 -14.95 20.47
N GLU A 203 47.10 -15.04 19.37
CA GLU A 203 47.01 -16.23 18.53
C GLU A 203 48.37 -16.49 17.86
N LYS A 204 49.11 -17.48 18.35
CA LYS A 204 50.40 -17.91 17.79
C LYS A 204 50.15 -18.67 16.49
N GLY A 205 50.28 -18.00 15.35
CA GLY A 205 50.34 -18.64 14.04
C GLY A 205 51.71 -18.46 13.42
N ASP A 206 52.39 -19.56 13.10
CA ASP A 206 53.70 -19.54 12.41
C ASP A 206 53.57 -19.29 10.89
N SER A 207 52.34 -19.23 10.35
CA SER A 207 52.09 -19.00 8.92
C SER A 207 51.64 -17.56 8.62
N THR A 208 52.02 -17.08 7.43
CA THR A 208 51.59 -15.78 6.89
C THR A 208 50.07 -15.65 6.77
N GLU A 209 49.35 -16.74 6.51
CA GLU A 209 47.89 -16.76 6.45
C GLU A 209 47.25 -16.52 7.82
N HIS A 210 47.78 -17.14 8.89
CA HIS A 210 47.25 -16.94 10.24
C HIS A 210 47.48 -15.50 10.71
N MET A 211 48.63 -14.89 10.38
CA MET A 211 48.89 -13.48 10.68
C MET A 211 47.94 -12.54 9.93
N ALA A 212 47.64 -12.83 8.65
CA ALA A 212 46.69 -12.05 7.86
C ALA A 212 45.26 -12.15 8.40
N GLN A 213 44.82 -13.36 8.79
CA GLN A 213 43.51 -13.59 9.39
C GLN A 213 43.38 -12.88 10.75
N ALA A 214 44.38 -12.99 11.62
CA ALA A 214 44.42 -12.30 12.90
C ALA A 214 44.34 -10.77 12.71
N GLN A 215 45.07 -10.21 11.75
CA GLN A 215 45.01 -8.79 11.42
C GLN A 215 43.63 -8.36 10.89
N GLY A 216 43.00 -9.17 10.04
CA GLY A 216 41.63 -8.94 9.57
C GLY A 216 40.61 -8.93 10.70
N VAL A 217 40.70 -9.86 11.65
CA VAL A 217 39.84 -9.90 12.84
C VAL A 217 40.02 -8.62 13.68
N ARG A 218 41.26 -8.19 13.91
CA ARG A 218 41.53 -6.96 14.68
C ARG A 218 40.99 -5.71 13.99
N GLN A 219 41.12 -5.60 12.67
CA GLN A 219 40.56 -4.49 11.92
C GLN A 219 39.03 -4.47 12.00
N ALA A 220 38.37 -5.63 11.86
CA ALA A 220 36.92 -5.74 12.02
C ALA A 220 36.46 -5.35 13.43
N VAL A 221 37.19 -5.78 14.48
CA VAL A 221 36.91 -5.40 15.86
C VAL A 221 37.06 -3.88 16.07
N ALA A 222 38.11 -3.26 15.52
CA ALA A 222 38.33 -1.82 15.61
C ALA A 222 37.19 -1.03 14.95
N THR A 223 36.72 -1.47 13.77
CA THR A 223 35.57 -0.87 13.09
C THR A 223 34.30 -0.97 13.94
N LEU A 224 34.01 -2.16 14.50
CA LEU A 224 32.86 -2.35 15.37
C LEU A 224 32.94 -1.51 16.66
N GLN A 225 34.13 -1.36 17.25
CA GLN A 225 34.34 -0.48 18.40
C GLN A 225 34.09 0.99 18.05
N ALA A 226 34.56 1.45 16.90
CA ALA A 226 34.34 2.83 16.42
C ALA A 226 32.85 3.11 16.17
N GLU A 227 32.12 2.15 15.60
CA GLU A 227 30.68 2.26 15.37
C GLU A 227 29.89 2.24 16.69
N MET A 228 30.28 1.39 17.65
CA MET A 228 29.70 1.35 19.00
C MET A 228 29.92 2.64 19.80
N GLY A 229 30.94 3.43 19.46
CA GLY A 229 31.18 4.74 20.06
C GLY A 229 30.12 5.79 19.69
N ARG A 230 29.30 5.54 18.67
CA ARG A 230 28.20 6.43 18.27
C ARG A 230 27.00 6.27 19.19
N VAL A 231 26.33 7.39 19.49
CA VAL A 231 25.11 7.38 20.31
C VAL A 231 24.04 6.50 19.66
N GLY A 232 23.49 5.56 20.44
CA GLY A 232 22.42 4.68 19.99
C GLY A 232 22.88 3.48 19.16
N ALA A 233 24.18 3.18 19.10
CA ALA A 233 24.71 1.96 18.50
C ALA A 233 24.78 0.81 19.53
N ALA A 234 24.58 -0.41 19.05
CA ALA A 234 24.74 -1.64 19.81
C ALA A 234 25.48 -2.70 18.97
N LEU A 235 25.98 -3.71 19.67
CA LEU A 235 26.60 -4.89 19.06
C LEU A 235 25.57 -6.02 18.99
N HIS A 236 25.51 -6.67 17.83
CA HIS A 236 24.59 -7.75 17.57
C HIS A 236 25.34 -8.99 17.11
N THR A 237 24.75 -10.15 17.34
CA THR A 237 25.03 -11.35 16.57
C THR A 237 23.82 -11.71 15.73
N VAL A 238 24.08 -12.04 14.46
CA VAL A 238 23.07 -12.50 13.51
C VAL A 238 23.39 -13.90 13.04
N ARG A 239 22.34 -14.70 12.85
CA ARG A 239 22.41 -16.01 12.21
C ARG A 239 21.24 -16.17 11.26
N LEU A 240 21.53 -16.39 9.99
CA LEU A 240 20.54 -16.71 8.96
C LEU A 240 20.49 -18.22 8.80
N GLN A 241 19.32 -18.80 9.04
CA GLN A 241 19.00 -20.17 8.68
C GLN A 241 18.12 -20.15 7.44
N VAL A 242 18.42 -20.98 6.45
CA VAL A 242 17.60 -21.16 5.25
C VAL A 242 17.23 -22.63 5.13
N MET A 243 15.94 -22.89 5.03
CA MET A 243 15.37 -24.21 4.86
C MET A 243 14.72 -24.33 3.48
N VAL A 244 15.01 -25.45 2.81
CA VAL A 244 14.46 -25.81 1.50
C VAL A 244 13.98 -27.25 1.53
N GLY A 245 12.94 -27.53 0.75
CA GLY A 245 12.41 -28.88 0.54
C GLY A 245 12.56 -29.32 -0.91
N ALA A 246 12.59 -30.62 -1.19
CA ALA A 246 12.55 -31.20 -2.54
C ALA A 246 11.97 -32.63 -2.50
N GLU A 247 11.55 -33.13 -3.66
CA GLU A 247 10.98 -34.49 -3.80
C GLU A 247 12.03 -35.60 -3.68
N ASP A 248 13.28 -35.31 -4.05
CA ASP A 248 14.39 -36.26 -4.02
C ASP A 248 15.70 -35.62 -3.53
N GLU A 249 16.67 -36.45 -3.14
CA GLU A 249 17.93 -36.00 -2.54
C GLU A 249 18.80 -35.22 -3.55
N LYS A 250 18.77 -35.59 -4.83
CA LYS A 250 19.57 -34.90 -5.86
C LYS A 250 19.03 -33.48 -6.08
N SER A 251 17.71 -33.36 -6.20
CA SER A 251 17.04 -32.06 -6.27
C SER A 251 17.27 -31.23 -5.01
N LEU A 252 17.25 -31.85 -3.82
CA LEU A 252 17.53 -31.17 -2.56
C LEU A 252 18.94 -30.58 -2.54
N GLN A 253 19.96 -31.37 -2.94
CA GLN A 253 21.34 -30.89 -2.98
C GLN A 253 21.54 -29.74 -3.96
N GLN A 254 20.93 -29.82 -5.14
CA GLN A 254 20.97 -28.72 -6.11
C GLN A 254 20.36 -27.44 -5.52
N ARG A 255 19.22 -27.54 -4.82
CA ARG A 255 18.60 -26.37 -4.17
C ARG A 255 19.51 -25.79 -3.08
N LEU A 256 20.17 -26.63 -2.29
CA LEU A 256 21.11 -26.18 -1.25
C LEU A 256 22.33 -25.48 -1.84
N GLU A 257 22.92 -25.97 -2.93
CA GLU A 257 24.01 -25.29 -3.65
C GLU A 257 23.58 -23.93 -4.21
N ILE A 258 22.37 -23.85 -4.78
CA ILE A 258 21.80 -22.59 -5.25
C ILE A 258 21.60 -21.61 -4.08
N VAL A 259 21.08 -22.08 -2.93
CA VAL A 259 20.94 -21.24 -1.73
C VAL A 259 22.30 -20.72 -1.26
N ARG A 260 23.32 -21.58 -1.19
CA ARG A 260 24.68 -21.17 -0.77
C ARG A 260 25.29 -20.11 -1.69
N SER A 261 25.08 -20.24 -3.01
CA SER A 261 25.62 -19.29 -3.99
C SER A 261 24.84 -17.97 -4.09
N THR A 262 23.56 -17.96 -3.70
CA THR A 262 22.70 -16.77 -3.78
C THR A 262 22.51 -16.04 -2.46
N SER A 263 22.85 -16.69 -1.33
CA SER A 263 22.85 -16.06 -0.01
C SER A 263 23.82 -14.89 0.04
N PRO A 264 23.44 -13.74 0.62
CA PRO A 264 24.36 -12.63 0.84
C PRO A 264 25.34 -12.87 1.99
N LEU A 265 25.09 -13.91 2.80
CA LEU A 265 25.95 -14.33 3.89
C LEU A 265 26.66 -15.63 3.51
N ASP A 266 27.92 -15.75 3.87
CA ASP A 266 28.71 -16.96 3.77
C ASP A 266 27.99 -18.06 4.56
N MET A 267 27.57 -19.13 3.86
CA MET A 267 26.86 -20.26 4.44
C MET A 267 27.83 -21.38 4.79
N LEU A 268 27.54 -22.14 5.86
CA LEU A 268 28.32 -23.32 6.20
C LEU A 268 28.24 -24.38 5.09
N SER A 269 29.36 -25.05 4.83
CA SER A 269 29.42 -26.13 3.84
C SER A 269 28.55 -27.32 4.27
N GLY A 270 28.57 -27.64 5.56
CA GLY A 270 27.71 -28.65 6.16
C GLY A 270 26.27 -28.18 6.34
N GLU A 271 25.33 -29.11 6.30
CA GLU A 271 23.94 -28.87 6.67
C GLU A 271 23.76 -29.00 8.18
N SER A 272 22.74 -28.32 8.69
CA SER A 272 22.42 -28.34 10.11
C SER A 272 21.68 -29.61 10.50
N ASP A 273 21.73 -29.94 11.80
CA ASP A 273 20.89 -30.99 12.39
C ASP A 273 19.40 -30.68 12.13
N ALA A 274 18.62 -31.72 11.85
CA ALA A 274 17.20 -31.66 11.60
C ALA A 274 16.42 -30.92 12.72
N THR A 275 16.91 -30.98 13.97
CA THR A 275 16.34 -30.24 15.10
C THR A 275 16.35 -28.72 14.88
N VAL A 276 17.30 -28.18 14.11
CA VAL A 276 17.37 -26.75 13.81
C VAL A 276 16.13 -26.28 13.03
N ALA A 277 15.54 -27.11 12.17
CA ALA A 277 14.32 -26.73 11.46
C ALA A 277 13.15 -26.52 12.44
N ALA A 278 13.01 -27.39 13.45
CA ALA A 278 12.01 -27.20 14.49
C ALA A 278 12.30 -25.93 15.32
N GLU A 279 13.59 -25.65 15.59
CA GLU A 279 14.00 -24.42 16.25
C GLU A 279 13.63 -23.18 15.43
N MET A 280 13.77 -23.16 14.10
CA MET A 280 13.46 -22.01 13.23
C MET A 280 12.02 -21.50 13.38
N PHE A 281 11.07 -22.42 13.54
CA PHE A 281 9.64 -22.11 13.67
C PHE A 281 9.15 -22.06 15.11
N SER A 282 10.06 -22.22 16.08
CA SER A 282 9.73 -22.07 17.50
C SER A 282 9.22 -20.65 17.80
N PRO A 283 8.17 -20.51 18.64
CA PRO A 283 7.68 -19.21 19.08
C PRO A 283 8.68 -18.48 19.99
N THR A 284 9.68 -19.19 20.52
CA THR A 284 10.73 -18.63 21.38
C THR A 284 12.01 -18.46 20.56
N PRO A 285 12.46 -17.21 20.31
CA PRO A 285 13.75 -16.99 19.68
C PRO A 285 14.87 -17.64 20.49
N PRO A 286 15.86 -18.28 19.86
CA PRO A 286 16.92 -18.99 20.55
C PRO A 286 17.71 -18.03 21.41
N ARG A 287 17.97 -18.43 22.66
CA ARG A 287 18.71 -17.62 23.64
C ARG A 287 20.23 -17.64 23.41
N ARG A 288 20.65 -17.93 22.19
CA ARG A 288 22.05 -18.15 21.86
C ARG A 288 22.67 -16.85 21.35
N SER A 289 23.90 -16.58 21.75
CA SER A 289 24.68 -15.43 21.31
C SER A 289 25.70 -15.80 20.22
N ASP A 290 25.55 -16.99 19.64
CA ASP A 290 26.41 -17.53 18.60
C ASP A 290 25.93 -17.08 17.23
N GLY A 291 26.80 -16.40 16.49
CA GLY A 291 26.48 -15.83 15.19
C GLY A 291 27.55 -14.87 14.72
N SER A 292 27.34 -14.30 13.54
CA SER A 292 28.24 -13.29 13.01
C SER A 292 28.04 -11.95 13.73
N LEU A 293 29.14 -11.33 14.13
CA LEU A 293 29.10 -10.01 14.76
C LEU A 293 28.75 -8.94 13.74
N THR A 294 27.82 -8.06 14.08
CA THR A 294 27.44 -6.92 13.26
C THR A 294 27.04 -5.73 14.14
N SER A 295 27.17 -4.53 13.59
CA SER A 295 26.69 -3.31 14.24
C SER A 295 25.20 -3.09 14.00
N SER A 296 24.61 -2.13 14.71
CA SER A 296 23.20 -1.77 14.48
C SER A 296 22.95 -1.34 13.04
N VAL A 297 23.92 -0.72 12.36
CA VAL A 297 23.80 -0.37 10.94
C VAL A 297 23.76 -1.62 10.08
N GLY A 298 24.71 -2.55 10.27
CA GLY A 298 24.74 -3.80 9.49
C GLY A 298 23.48 -4.66 9.69
N LEU A 299 23.03 -4.82 10.94
CA LEU A 299 21.76 -5.49 11.24
C LEU A 299 20.57 -4.78 10.60
N THR A 300 20.54 -3.45 10.65
CA THR A 300 19.46 -2.65 10.03
C THR A 300 19.42 -2.89 8.53
N VAL A 301 20.56 -2.82 7.84
CA VAL A 301 20.61 -3.08 6.39
C VAL A 301 20.16 -4.50 6.04
N LEU A 302 20.59 -5.51 6.81
CA LEU A 302 20.17 -6.90 6.60
C LEU A 302 18.67 -7.11 6.82
N ALA A 303 18.15 -6.64 7.96
CA ALA A 303 16.73 -6.77 8.29
C ALA A 303 15.86 -5.98 7.32
N SER A 304 16.28 -4.76 6.95
CA SER A 304 15.62 -3.94 5.93
C SER A 304 15.68 -4.58 4.55
N SER A 305 16.69 -5.39 4.24
CA SER A 305 16.70 -6.18 3.00
C SER A 305 15.58 -7.20 2.94
N ALA A 306 15.21 -7.79 4.08
CA ALA A 306 14.03 -8.63 4.16
C ALA A 306 12.75 -7.80 4.04
N MET A 307 12.65 -6.70 4.80
CA MET A 307 11.45 -5.82 4.81
C MET A 307 11.21 -5.11 3.48
N SER A 308 12.24 -4.94 2.65
CA SER A 308 12.16 -4.26 1.37
C SER A 308 11.77 -5.17 0.20
N TYR A 309 11.63 -6.48 0.46
CA TYR A 309 11.09 -7.43 -0.51
C TYR A 309 9.56 -7.43 -0.46
N ARG A 310 8.97 -6.37 -1.02
CA ARG A 310 7.51 -6.29 -1.16
C ARG A 310 7.06 -6.86 -2.49
N ARG A 311 6.19 -7.86 -2.42
CA ARG A 311 5.27 -8.20 -3.50
C ARG A 311 3.84 -7.94 -3.04
N ARG A 312 2.98 -7.47 -3.94
CA ARG A 312 1.60 -7.11 -3.59
C ARG A 312 0.80 -8.39 -3.35
N GLY A 313 0.35 -8.60 -2.12
CA GLY A 313 -0.50 -9.72 -1.73
C GLY A 313 -1.94 -9.32 -1.41
N GLU A 314 -2.36 -8.11 -1.79
CA GLU A 314 -3.75 -7.70 -1.66
C GLU A 314 -4.59 -8.50 -2.65
N THR A 315 -5.71 -9.04 -2.18
CA THR A 315 -6.63 -9.84 -3.00
C THR A 315 -8.03 -9.24 -3.03
N ALA A 316 -8.37 -8.39 -2.06
CA ALA A 316 -9.65 -7.70 -2.00
C ALA A 316 -9.63 -6.46 -2.90
N GLY A 317 -10.43 -6.50 -3.97
CA GLY A 317 -10.56 -5.39 -4.91
C GLY A 317 -10.54 -5.84 -6.36
N VAL A 318 -10.07 -4.96 -7.24
CA VAL A 318 -10.02 -5.20 -8.68
C VAL A 318 -8.58 -5.21 -9.18
N ALA A 319 -8.28 -6.08 -10.14
CA ALA A 319 -7.02 -6.07 -10.83
C ALA A 319 -6.89 -4.78 -11.64
N LEU A 320 -5.75 -4.12 -11.51
CA LEU A 320 -5.33 -3.00 -12.35
C LEU A 320 -4.50 -3.52 -13.53
N GLY A 321 -3.63 -4.48 -13.27
CA GLY A 321 -2.71 -5.08 -14.25
C GLY A 321 -1.73 -6.02 -13.57
N MET A 322 -0.54 -6.16 -14.13
CA MET A 322 0.56 -6.94 -13.57
C MET A 322 1.76 -6.04 -13.26
N ASP A 323 2.55 -6.42 -12.27
CA ASP A 323 3.85 -5.79 -12.02
C ASP A 323 4.94 -6.37 -12.95
N ARG A 324 6.19 -5.91 -12.76
CA ARG A 324 7.34 -6.36 -13.55
C ARG A 324 7.67 -7.85 -13.37
N ASN A 325 7.18 -8.47 -12.31
CA ASN A 325 7.38 -9.87 -11.97
C ASN A 325 6.13 -10.72 -12.29
N LEU A 326 5.21 -10.19 -13.11
CA LEU A 326 3.93 -10.82 -13.48
C LEU A 326 2.98 -11.02 -12.29
N ALA A 327 3.21 -10.37 -11.16
CA ALA A 327 2.30 -10.42 -10.02
C ALA A 327 1.07 -9.55 -10.29
N PRO A 328 -0.15 -10.03 -9.98
CA PRO A 328 -1.34 -9.22 -10.15
C PRO A 328 -1.32 -8.02 -9.20
N VAL A 329 -1.58 -6.83 -9.76
CA VAL A 329 -1.73 -5.59 -9.00
C VAL A 329 -3.21 -5.41 -8.70
N ILE A 330 -3.63 -5.78 -7.50
CA ILE A 330 -5.00 -5.56 -7.02
C ILE A 330 -5.11 -4.20 -6.34
N LEU A 331 -6.21 -3.51 -6.59
CA LEU A 331 -6.52 -2.19 -6.05
C LEU A 331 -8.00 -2.15 -5.64
N ASN A 332 -8.26 -1.71 -4.42
CA ASN A 332 -9.55 -1.22 -3.99
C ASN A 332 -9.38 0.25 -3.60
N ILE A 333 -9.91 1.18 -4.40
CA ILE A 333 -9.77 2.61 -4.14
C ILE A 333 -10.56 3.07 -2.91
N PHE A 334 -11.51 2.25 -2.45
CA PHE A 334 -12.37 2.52 -1.29
C PHE A 334 -11.98 1.65 -0.08
N ASP A 335 -10.72 1.19 0.00
CA ASP A 335 -10.21 0.56 1.22
C ASP A 335 -10.03 1.63 2.31
N ASP A 336 -10.66 1.45 3.47
CA ASP A 336 -10.58 2.35 4.63
C ASP A 336 -9.16 2.56 5.16
N LYS A 337 -8.22 1.68 4.79
CA LYS A 337 -6.79 1.86 5.09
C LYS A 337 -6.15 3.01 4.29
N GLN A 338 -6.80 3.49 3.23
CA GLN A 338 -6.31 4.61 2.42
C GLN A 338 -6.74 5.94 3.05
N PRO A 339 -5.83 6.93 3.14
CA PRO A 339 -6.18 8.25 3.68
C PRO A 339 -7.10 9.05 2.76
N SER A 340 -7.18 8.69 1.47
CA SER A 340 -8.10 9.29 0.50
C SER A 340 -8.45 8.28 -0.59
N TYR A 341 -9.62 8.44 -1.20
CA TYR A 341 -10.12 7.57 -2.27
C TYR A 341 -9.88 8.15 -3.68
N ASN A 342 -9.10 9.24 -3.77
CA ASN A 342 -8.89 9.97 -5.01
C ASN A 342 -7.78 9.35 -5.85
N VAL A 343 -7.98 9.31 -7.17
CA VAL A 343 -6.98 8.85 -8.13
C VAL A 343 -6.70 9.95 -9.15
N VAL A 344 -5.43 10.28 -9.32
CA VAL A 344 -4.95 11.21 -10.36
C VAL A 344 -4.27 10.41 -11.45
N VAL A 345 -4.76 10.53 -12.69
CA VAL A 345 -4.20 9.84 -13.86
C VAL A 345 -3.64 10.87 -14.83
N LEU A 346 -2.32 10.86 -14.99
CA LEU A 346 -1.58 11.76 -15.86
C LEU A 346 -0.96 10.99 -17.02
N GLY A 347 -0.91 11.62 -18.19
CA GLY A 347 -0.32 11.02 -19.38
C GLY A 347 -0.61 11.86 -20.62
N GLN A 348 0.21 11.72 -21.66
CA GLN A 348 -0.02 12.39 -22.94
C GLN A 348 -1.25 11.81 -23.66
N THR A 349 -1.79 12.53 -24.64
CA THR A 349 -2.89 12.03 -25.47
C THR A 349 -2.45 10.77 -26.21
N GLY A 350 -3.32 9.75 -26.28
CA GLY A 350 -3.00 8.46 -26.90
C GLY A 350 -2.36 7.41 -25.97
N PHE A 351 -1.90 7.77 -24.76
CA PHE A 351 -1.24 6.84 -23.83
C PHE A 351 -2.20 5.95 -23.02
N GLY A 352 -3.46 5.81 -23.47
CA GLY A 352 -4.42 4.91 -22.84
C GLY A 352 -5.07 5.41 -21.54
N LYS A 353 -5.02 6.71 -21.22
CA LYS A 353 -5.68 7.28 -20.01
C LYS A 353 -7.15 6.89 -19.89
N THR A 354 -7.93 7.16 -20.94
CA THR A 354 -9.37 6.86 -20.98
C THR A 354 -9.62 5.37 -20.83
N PHE A 355 -8.83 4.53 -21.50
CA PHE A 355 -8.91 3.07 -21.38
C PHE A 355 -8.67 2.61 -19.94
N ALA A 356 -7.56 3.06 -19.31
CA ALA A 356 -7.20 2.66 -17.95
C ALA A 356 -8.25 3.09 -16.92
N ILE A 357 -8.76 4.32 -17.01
CA ILE A 357 -9.80 4.85 -16.11
C ILE A 357 -11.11 4.09 -16.30
N LEU A 358 -11.58 3.90 -17.53
CA LEU A 358 -12.83 3.18 -17.79
C LEU A 358 -12.74 1.73 -17.32
N LEU A 359 -11.60 1.08 -17.55
CA LEU A 359 -11.37 -0.29 -17.07
C LEU A 359 -11.41 -0.35 -15.55
N LEU A 360 -10.74 0.59 -14.86
CA LEU A 360 -10.77 0.70 -13.41
C LEU A 360 -12.20 0.93 -12.89
N MET A 361 -12.93 1.87 -13.49
CA MET A 361 -14.31 2.21 -13.12
C MET A 361 -15.26 1.03 -13.35
N LEU A 362 -15.25 0.40 -14.52
CA LEU A 362 -16.10 -0.74 -14.84
C LEU A 362 -15.86 -1.92 -13.90
N ARG A 363 -14.60 -2.16 -13.50
CA ARG A 363 -14.32 -3.18 -12.49
C ARG A 363 -14.87 -2.78 -11.11
N HIS A 364 -14.82 -1.50 -10.73
CA HIS A 364 -15.43 -1.02 -9.48
C HIS A 364 -16.97 -1.03 -9.50
N LEU A 365 -17.61 -0.98 -10.68
CA LEU A 365 -19.05 -1.23 -10.81
C LEU A 365 -19.41 -2.61 -10.25
N LEU A 366 -18.54 -3.61 -10.44
CA LEU A 366 -18.73 -4.97 -9.90
C LEU A 366 -18.60 -5.03 -8.38
N LEU A 367 -17.99 -4.03 -7.75
CA LEU A 367 -17.95 -3.83 -6.30
C LEU A 367 -19.14 -3.01 -5.78
N GLY A 368 -20.17 -2.78 -6.62
CA GLY A 368 -21.39 -2.07 -6.25
C GLY A 368 -21.23 -0.54 -6.23
N LYS A 369 -20.22 -0.01 -6.90
CA LYS A 369 -19.97 1.43 -6.95
C LYS A 369 -20.74 2.06 -8.12
N ARG A 370 -21.32 3.24 -7.89
CA ARG A 370 -21.96 4.03 -8.96
C ARG A 370 -20.91 4.77 -9.78
N LEU A 371 -21.04 4.70 -11.10
CA LEU A 371 -20.12 5.36 -12.04
C LEU A 371 -20.80 6.63 -12.56
N ILE A 372 -20.10 7.76 -12.47
CA ILE A 372 -20.47 9.03 -13.09
C ILE A 372 -19.27 9.47 -13.92
N VAL A 373 -19.47 9.70 -15.22
CA VAL A 373 -18.41 10.08 -16.15
C VAL A 373 -18.78 11.42 -16.78
N ILE A 374 -17.90 12.40 -16.64
CA ILE A 374 -17.97 13.66 -17.38
C ILE A 374 -17.02 13.52 -18.57
N ASP A 375 -17.59 13.35 -19.76
CA ASP A 375 -16.83 13.13 -20.98
C ASP A 375 -17.01 14.30 -21.97
N PRO A 376 -16.12 15.30 -21.95
CA PRO A 376 -16.22 16.44 -22.85
C PRO A 376 -15.97 16.08 -24.32
N GLN A 377 -15.39 14.91 -24.62
CA GLN A 377 -15.08 14.49 -25.99
C GLN A 377 -16.13 13.52 -26.58
N GLY A 378 -17.04 13.00 -25.75
CA GLY A 378 -18.09 12.09 -26.18
C GLY A 378 -17.59 10.72 -26.69
N ASN A 379 -16.38 10.32 -26.30
CA ASN A 379 -15.73 9.07 -26.68
C ASN A 379 -16.13 7.85 -25.83
N VAL A 380 -16.83 8.07 -24.71
CA VAL A 380 -17.24 7.01 -23.78
C VAL A 380 -18.64 6.54 -24.13
N ASP A 381 -18.74 5.34 -24.71
CA ASP A 381 -19.99 4.63 -24.90
C ASP A 381 -20.04 3.35 -24.05
N LEU A 382 -21.00 3.32 -23.12
CA LEU A 382 -21.28 2.17 -22.26
C LEU A 382 -22.72 1.65 -22.47
N SER A 383 -23.33 1.93 -23.63
CA SER A 383 -24.68 1.50 -24.01
C SER A 383 -24.93 -0.01 -23.86
N TRP A 384 -23.87 -0.82 -23.96
CA TRP A 384 -23.94 -2.26 -23.72
C TRP A 384 -24.41 -2.63 -22.29
N LEU A 385 -24.33 -1.72 -21.32
CA LEU A 385 -24.90 -1.90 -19.97
C LEU A 385 -26.43 -1.84 -19.95
N GLY A 386 -27.08 -1.40 -21.02
CA GLY A 386 -28.53 -1.31 -21.14
C GLY A 386 -29.14 -0.28 -20.20
N GLU A 387 -30.22 -0.64 -19.53
CA GLU A 387 -31.01 0.26 -18.64
C GLU A 387 -30.20 0.86 -17.48
N SER A 388 -29.06 0.25 -17.13
CA SER A 388 -28.17 0.79 -16.08
C SER A 388 -27.26 1.92 -16.57
N TYR A 389 -27.27 2.23 -17.86
CA TYR A 389 -26.50 3.32 -18.46
C TYR A 389 -27.43 4.45 -18.90
N HIS A 390 -27.18 5.62 -18.34
CA HIS A 390 -27.83 6.86 -18.74
C HIS A 390 -26.78 7.78 -19.34
N ARG A 391 -27.02 8.22 -20.58
CA ARG A 391 -26.21 9.22 -21.27
C ARG A 391 -27.05 10.47 -21.44
N ALA A 392 -26.54 11.59 -20.95
CA ALA A 392 -27.10 12.91 -21.16
C ALA A 392 -26.04 13.77 -21.86
N VAL A 393 -26.37 14.31 -23.03
CA VAL A 393 -25.52 15.28 -23.71
C VAL A 393 -25.97 16.66 -23.29
N ILE A 394 -25.25 17.26 -22.36
CA ILE A 394 -25.58 18.57 -21.81
C ILE A 394 -25.51 19.61 -22.94
N GLY A 395 -26.58 20.40 -23.11
CA GLY A 395 -26.64 21.45 -24.13
C GLY A 395 -27.35 21.08 -25.42
N THR A 396 -28.02 19.94 -25.44
CA THR A 396 -29.01 19.61 -26.46
C THR A 396 -30.41 19.73 -25.86
N SER A 397 -31.45 19.62 -26.70
CA SER A 397 -32.83 19.53 -26.23
C SER A 397 -33.12 18.29 -25.37
N GLU A 398 -32.21 17.31 -25.32
CA GLU A 398 -32.38 16.05 -24.59
C GLU A 398 -31.97 16.17 -23.12
N ALA A 399 -31.09 17.11 -22.77
CA ALA A 399 -30.63 17.30 -21.40
C ALA A 399 -30.22 18.75 -21.13
N SER A 400 -31.01 19.42 -20.29
CA SER A 400 -30.69 20.75 -19.74
C SER A 400 -30.40 20.64 -18.24
N ILE A 401 -29.53 21.51 -17.73
CA ILE A 401 -29.26 21.59 -16.29
C ILE A 401 -29.64 22.99 -15.82
N ASN A 402 -30.64 23.06 -14.94
CA ASN A 402 -30.99 24.30 -14.28
C ASN A 402 -30.05 24.54 -13.09
N ILE A 403 -29.18 25.54 -13.20
CA ILE A 403 -28.22 25.88 -12.12
C ILE A 403 -28.91 26.38 -10.84
N LEU A 404 -30.22 26.69 -10.93
CA LEU A 404 -31.06 27.11 -9.81
C LEU A 404 -31.75 25.94 -9.09
N ASP A 405 -31.53 24.70 -9.50
CA ASP A 405 -32.05 23.55 -8.75
C ASP A 405 -31.47 23.54 -7.32
N ILE A 406 -32.33 23.22 -6.35
CA ILE A 406 -31.95 23.12 -4.95
C ILE A 406 -31.13 21.85 -4.78
N VAL A 407 -29.86 22.00 -4.40
CA VAL A 407 -28.97 20.86 -4.10
C VAL A 407 -28.31 20.98 -2.74
N ASP A 408 -28.68 22.00 -1.96
CA ASP A 408 -28.23 22.23 -0.59
C ASP A 408 -29.42 22.29 0.38
N GLU A 409 -29.21 21.86 1.63
CA GLU A 409 -30.22 21.83 2.68
C GLU A 409 -30.41 23.21 3.34
N GLU A 410 -29.40 24.09 3.24
CA GLU A 410 -29.42 25.44 3.82
C GLU A 410 -29.60 26.53 2.75
N LEU A 411 -30.57 27.43 2.96
CA LEU A 411 -30.91 28.48 1.99
C LEU A 411 -29.74 29.41 1.69
N ALA A 412 -28.97 29.76 2.72
CA ALA A 412 -27.80 30.61 2.56
C ALA A 412 -26.74 29.94 1.67
N ASN A 413 -26.44 28.65 1.89
CA ASN A 413 -25.46 27.90 1.10
C ASN A 413 -25.94 27.69 -0.34
N GLN A 414 -27.24 27.43 -0.54
CA GLN A 414 -27.82 27.36 -1.88
C GLN A 414 -27.61 28.66 -2.66
N ILE A 415 -27.88 29.81 -2.04
CA ILE A 415 -27.70 31.12 -2.67
C ILE A 415 -26.23 31.37 -2.99
N GLU A 416 -25.33 31.14 -2.03
CA GLU A 416 -23.88 31.30 -2.24
C GLU A 416 -23.37 30.45 -3.40
N MET A 417 -23.81 29.20 -3.47
CA MET A 417 -23.45 28.28 -4.54
C MET A 417 -23.99 28.73 -5.90
N VAL A 418 -25.22 29.24 -5.97
CA VAL A 418 -25.77 29.79 -7.22
C VAL A 418 -25.02 31.05 -7.64
N ILE A 419 -24.68 31.95 -6.71
CA ILE A 419 -23.85 33.13 -6.98
C ILE A 419 -22.48 32.70 -7.53
N ALA A 420 -21.86 31.67 -6.94
CA ALA A 420 -20.59 31.13 -7.43
C ALA A 420 -20.72 30.53 -8.84
N ARG A 421 -21.79 29.78 -9.12
CA ARG A 421 -22.09 29.24 -10.46
C ARG A 421 -22.30 30.36 -11.49
N LEU A 422 -23.07 31.40 -11.15
CA LEU A 422 -23.27 32.58 -11.99
C LEU A 422 -21.96 33.36 -12.20
N GLY A 423 -21.06 33.34 -11.21
CA GLY A 423 -19.69 33.87 -11.33
C GLY A 423 -18.85 33.10 -12.34
N LEU A 424 -18.91 31.76 -12.34
CA LEU A 424 -18.26 30.92 -13.35
C LEU A 424 -18.81 31.16 -14.76
N LEU A 425 -20.09 31.52 -14.87
CA LEU A 425 -20.74 31.90 -16.12
C LEU A 425 -20.49 33.37 -16.51
N GLU A 426 -19.68 34.11 -15.76
CA GLU A 426 -19.35 35.53 -15.98
C GLU A 426 -20.58 36.46 -16.01
N VAL A 427 -21.69 36.04 -15.41
CA VAL A 427 -22.91 36.87 -15.29
C VAL A 427 -22.70 37.98 -14.25
N ILE A 428 -22.02 37.63 -13.17
CA ILE A 428 -21.76 38.45 -11.99
C ILE A 428 -20.28 38.36 -11.63
N ASN A 429 -19.69 39.44 -11.12
CA ASN A 429 -18.44 39.37 -10.37
C ASN A 429 -18.77 39.16 -8.87
N PRO A 430 -18.56 37.96 -8.29
CA PRO A 430 -18.95 37.70 -6.90
C PRO A 430 -18.21 38.56 -5.87
N ARG A 431 -17.07 39.16 -6.25
CA ARG A 431 -16.29 40.06 -5.39
C ARG A 431 -16.79 41.50 -5.42
N HIS A 432 -17.68 41.87 -6.35
CA HIS A 432 -18.24 43.21 -6.42
C HIS A 432 -19.41 43.34 -5.43
N PRO A 433 -19.31 44.17 -4.37
CA PRO A 433 -20.31 44.18 -3.28
C PRO A 433 -21.73 44.45 -3.74
N ILE A 434 -21.94 45.48 -4.59
CA ILE A 434 -23.29 45.85 -5.06
C ILE A 434 -23.91 44.75 -5.93
N GLN A 435 -23.17 44.19 -6.89
CA GLN A 435 -23.68 43.09 -7.73
C GLN A 435 -24.06 41.88 -6.89
N ARG A 436 -23.24 41.54 -5.89
CA ARG A 436 -23.50 40.45 -4.95
C ARG A 436 -24.77 40.69 -4.15
N SER A 437 -24.93 41.87 -3.54
CA SER A 437 -26.13 42.21 -2.77
C SER A 437 -27.40 42.20 -3.63
N VAL A 438 -27.34 42.73 -4.84
CA VAL A 438 -28.47 42.72 -5.78
C VAL A 438 -28.87 41.29 -6.16
N MET A 439 -27.89 40.43 -6.46
CA MET A 439 -28.16 39.03 -6.82
C MET A 439 -28.68 38.22 -5.61
N ASP A 440 -28.12 38.44 -4.42
CA ASP A 440 -28.58 37.81 -3.18
C ASP A 440 -30.06 38.13 -2.91
N GLU A 441 -30.46 39.40 -3.02
CA GLU A 441 -31.85 39.82 -2.83
C GLU A 441 -32.79 39.15 -3.85
N VAL A 442 -32.38 39.09 -5.12
CA VAL A 442 -33.16 38.43 -6.17
C VAL A 442 -33.31 36.93 -5.93
N LEU A 443 -32.22 36.24 -5.58
CA LEU A 443 -32.25 34.80 -5.30
C LEU A 443 -33.05 34.50 -4.02
N MET A 444 -32.91 35.29 -2.96
CA MET A 444 -33.73 35.22 -1.76
C MET A 444 -35.23 35.32 -2.09
N ALA A 445 -35.62 36.29 -2.91
CA ALA A 445 -37.02 36.47 -3.31
C ALA A 445 -37.57 35.30 -4.13
N LEU A 446 -36.72 34.62 -4.90
CA LEU A 446 -37.10 33.46 -5.71
C LEU A 446 -37.17 32.16 -4.91
N TYR A 447 -36.23 31.92 -3.99
CA TYR A 447 -36.16 30.68 -3.22
C TYR A 447 -37.05 30.67 -1.98
N ARG A 448 -37.24 31.81 -1.30
CA ARG A 448 -37.99 31.87 -0.04
C ARG A 448 -39.41 31.29 -0.11
N PRO A 449 -40.21 31.51 -1.18
CA PRO A 449 -41.54 30.89 -1.30
C PRO A 449 -41.50 29.37 -1.54
N LEU A 450 -40.36 28.85 -1.98
CA LEU A 450 -40.15 27.48 -2.41
C LEU A 450 -39.45 26.64 -1.32
N TRP A 451 -38.78 27.29 -0.37
CA TRP A 451 -37.94 26.61 0.61
C TRP A 451 -38.73 25.66 1.52
N GLY A 452 -38.20 24.45 1.72
CA GLY A 452 -38.81 23.41 2.55
C GLY A 452 -40.01 22.69 1.92
N ARG A 453 -40.29 22.92 0.62
CA ARG A 453 -41.33 22.20 -0.13
C ARG A 453 -40.68 21.17 -1.05
N ASP A 454 -41.38 20.05 -1.25
CA ASP A 454 -41.02 19.08 -2.28
C ASP A 454 -41.50 19.61 -3.64
N ILE A 455 -40.56 20.09 -4.46
CA ILE A 455 -40.83 20.81 -5.72
C ILE A 455 -40.21 20.02 -6.85
N SER A 456 -41.00 19.75 -7.89
CA SER A 456 -40.51 19.09 -9.09
C SER A 456 -39.50 20.00 -9.82
N PRO A 457 -38.44 19.45 -10.45
CA PRO A 457 -37.48 20.25 -11.23
C PRO A 457 -38.13 21.16 -12.29
N HIS A 458 -39.28 20.77 -12.85
CA HIS A 458 -40.02 21.60 -13.81
C HIS A 458 -40.68 22.85 -13.22
N GLN A 459 -40.86 22.87 -11.90
CA GLN A 459 -41.44 24.00 -11.15
C GLN A 459 -40.37 24.92 -10.57
N MET A 460 -39.09 24.55 -10.68
CA MET A 460 -37.98 25.37 -10.21
C MET A 460 -37.84 26.65 -11.04
N PRO A 461 -37.48 27.79 -10.41
CA PRO A 461 -37.20 29.00 -11.16
C PRO A 461 -36.04 28.77 -12.11
N THR A 462 -36.12 29.37 -13.29
CA THR A 462 -35.06 29.34 -14.30
C THR A 462 -34.35 30.69 -14.37
N LEU A 463 -33.27 30.79 -15.15
CA LEU A 463 -32.57 32.06 -15.38
C LEU A 463 -33.47 33.15 -15.96
N ARG A 464 -34.56 32.78 -16.63
CA ARG A 464 -35.60 33.72 -17.08
C ARG A 464 -36.30 34.40 -15.89
N ALA A 465 -36.57 33.68 -14.81
CA ALA A 465 -37.17 34.25 -13.61
C ALA A 465 -36.21 35.22 -12.91
N VAL A 466 -34.92 34.87 -12.85
CA VAL A 466 -33.86 35.77 -12.34
C VAL A 466 -33.78 37.04 -13.18
N GLN A 467 -33.73 36.91 -14.52
CA GLN A 467 -33.70 38.06 -15.42
C GLN A 467 -34.93 38.95 -15.28
N ALA A 468 -36.13 38.38 -15.16
CA ALA A 468 -37.36 39.13 -14.97
C ALA A 468 -37.36 39.91 -13.64
N ARG A 469 -36.88 39.31 -12.55
CA ARG A 469 -36.75 39.99 -11.26
C ARG A 469 -35.71 41.10 -11.27
N LEU A 470 -34.57 40.89 -11.93
CA LEU A 470 -33.57 41.94 -12.14
C LEU A 470 -34.11 43.08 -12.98
N GLY A 471 -34.90 42.80 -14.03
CA GLY A 471 -35.58 43.82 -14.83
C GLY A 471 -36.57 44.65 -14.01
N GLN A 472 -37.39 44.00 -13.17
CA GLN A 472 -38.29 44.70 -12.25
C GLN A 472 -37.52 45.62 -11.29
N MET A 473 -36.40 45.12 -10.72
CA MET A 473 -35.54 45.90 -9.83
C MET A 473 -34.88 47.08 -10.56
N ALA A 474 -34.48 46.89 -11.82
CA ALA A 474 -33.90 47.94 -12.66
C ALA A 474 -34.85 49.12 -12.91
N GLU A 475 -36.17 48.89 -12.92
CA GLU A 475 -37.17 49.93 -13.13
C GLU A 475 -37.63 50.58 -11.82
N THR A 476 -37.80 49.79 -10.76
CA THR A 476 -38.56 50.20 -9.57
C THR A 476 -37.71 50.55 -8.35
N HIS A 477 -36.43 50.15 -8.31
CA HIS A 477 -35.61 50.32 -7.12
C HIS A 477 -35.31 51.81 -6.85
N PRO A 478 -35.40 52.33 -5.60
CA PRO A 478 -35.24 53.76 -5.30
C PRO A 478 -33.84 54.29 -5.62
N LEU A 479 -32.79 53.48 -5.39
CA LEU A 479 -31.40 53.87 -5.59
C LEU A 479 -30.94 53.71 -7.05
N PRO A 480 -30.41 54.77 -7.71
CA PRO A 480 -29.95 54.73 -9.10
C PRO A 480 -28.87 53.68 -9.39
N ASP A 481 -27.88 53.53 -8.50
CA ASP A 481 -26.76 52.60 -8.68
C ASP A 481 -27.23 51.15 -8.72
N ILE A 482 -28.24 50.81 -7.91
CA ILE A 482 -28.85 49.48 -7.91
C ILE A 482 -29.65 49.26 -9.19
N ARG A 483 -30.40 50.27 -9.67
CA ARG A 483 -31.11 50.18 -10.95
C ARG A 483 -30.16 49.88 -12.11
N GLN A 484 -29.05 50.62 -12.19
CA GLN A 484 -28.02 50.41 -13.21
C GLN A 484 -27.36 49.02 -13.09
N THR A 485 -27.05 48.60 -11.87
CA THR A 485 -26.44 47.28 -11.62
C THR A 485 -27.40 46.14 -11.99
N ALA A 486 -28.67 46.23 -11.61
CA ALA A 486 -29.69 45.25 -11.94
C ALA A 486 -29.92 45.15 -13.46
N ALA A 487 -29.95 46.30 -14.15
CA ALA A 487 -30.04 46.33 -15.62
C ALA A 487 -28.86 45.63 -16.29
N LEU A 488 -27.63 45.88 -15.81
CA LEU A 488 -26.42 45.24 -16.32
C LEU A 488 -26.46 43.71 -16.09
N LEU A 489 -26.81 43.26 -14.89
CA LEU A 489 -26.91 41.83 -14.58
C LEU A 489 -28.01 41.13 -15.40
N ALA A 490 -29.16 41.79 -15.60
CA ALA A 490 -30.23 41.27 -16.46
C ALA A 490 -29.77 41.13 -17.92
N TYR A 491 -28.99 42.09 -18.42
CA TYR A 491 -28.40 42.03 -19.75
C TYR A 491 -27.37 40.90 -19.87
N ASN A 492 -26.51 40.71 -18.85
CA ASN A 492 -25.52 39.63 -18.81
C ASN A 492 -26.15 38.23 -18.80
N LEU A 493 -27.41 38.09 -18.36
CA LEU A 493 -28.16 36.83 -18.45
C LEU A 493 -28.69 36.53 -19.85
N ASN A 494 -28.72 37.51 -20.76
CA ASN A 494 -29.35 37.36 -22.07
C ASN A 494 -28.81 36.17 -22.90
N PRO A 495 -27.48 35.91 -22.96
CA PRO A 495 -26.94 34.73 -23.64
C PRO A 495 -27.51 33.41 -23.15
N TYR A 496 -27.92 33.33 -21.88
CA TYR A 496 -28.41 32.12 -21.21
C TYR A 496 -29.94 32.01 -21.16
N VAL A 497 -30.67 33.08 -21.50
CA VAL A 497 -32.15 33.09 -21.50
C VAL A 497 -32.72 33.06 -22.90
N SER A 498 -32.15 33.85 -23.82
CA SER A 498 -32.64 33.98 -25.20
C SER A 498 -31.54 33.84 -26.27
N GLY A 499 -30.27 33.87 -25.86
CA GLY A 499 -29.12 33.78 -26.76
C GLY A 499 -28.56 32.36 -26.96
N SER A 500 -27.30 32.31 -27.38
CA SER A 500 -26.61 31.09 -27.84
C SER A 500 -26.41 30.00 -26.78
N ARG A 501 -26.60 30.29 -25.49
CA ARG A 501 -26.46 29.34 -24.37
C ARG A 501 -27.79 29.02 -23.69
N ALA A 502 -28.92 29.44 -24.28
CA ALA A 502 -30.24 29.25 -23.67
C ALA A 502 -30.64 27.78 -23.52
N GLU A 503 -30.17 26.91 -24.41
CA GLU A 503 -30.48 25.47 -24.34
C GLU A 503 -29.74 24.76 -23.19
N LEU A 504 -28.56 25.26 -22.79
CA LEU A 504 -27.73 24.69 -21.73
C LEU A 504 -28.32 24.93 -20.33
N PHE A 505 -28.71 26.19 -20.04
CA PHE A 505 -29.02 26.64 -18.67
C PHE A 505 -30.33 27.42 -18.54
N GLY A 506 -31.02 27.70 -19.65
CA GLY A 506 -32.22 28.55 -19.69
C GLY A 506 -33.53 27.80 -19.46
N ARG A 507 -33.49 26.47 -19.32
CA ARG A 507 -34.65 25.59 -19.17
C ARG A 507 -34.60 24.87 -17.81
N ALA A 508 -35.71 24.25 -17.43
CA ALA A 508 -35.75 23.35 -16.28
C ALA A 508 -34.91 22.10 -16.55
N THR A 509 -34.40 21.47 -15.49
CA THR A 509 -33.69 20.19 -15.60
C THR A 509 -34.61 19.09 -16.12
N THR A 510 -34.10 18.29 -17.05
CA THR A 510 -34.81 17.21 -17.77
C THR A 510 -34.09 15.90 -17.65
#